data_AF-A0A2W4KRT3-F1
#
_entry.id   AF-A0A2W4KRT3-F1
#
_cell.length_a   1.000
_cell.length_b   1.000
_cell.length_c   1.000
_cell.angle_alpha   90.00
_cell.angle_beta   90.00
_cell.angle_gamma   90.00
#
_symmetry.space_group_name_H-M   'P 1'
#
loop_
_entity.id
_entity.type
_entity.pdbx_description
1 polymer ?
#
loop_
_entity_poly.entity_id
_entity_poly.type
_entity_poly.pdbx_seq_one_letter_code
_entity_poly.pdbx_strand_id
1 'polypeptide(L)'
;SPTGMGAGRPQPRFPGAAFSLPRVGSLIRRTSPGGWTSPRGGHRPGGGHRKGAGTSGLGQTSVVGCRTSRDFRWKSPGRMTRQAAMSEERLGFWARLAMFFWLPWKILFNGVAALRVRQALQAPAEEAPAALPAPAPKPPERPAGAEALQLLSILQRDGRLVDFLLEDISGATDAQVGAAARIVHEGCRKALAQYVTLRPLRQESEGDPIVVPEGFDPAEIRLAGNPVGKPPYRGRLVHPGWKAVEVRLPEVVGGTDPTVVAPAEVEV
;
A
#
# COMPACT_ATOMS: atom_id res chain seq x y z
N SER A 1 6.57 -59.93 -60.03
CA SER A 1 5.45 -59.02 -59.70
C SER A 1 4.58 -59.64 -58.62
N PRO A 2 4.00 -58.88 -57.66
CA PRO A 2 4.20 -57.47 -57.25
C PRO A 2 4.85 -57.39 -55.84
N THR A 3 5.56 -56.34 -55.40
CA THR A 3 5.25 -54.89 -55.20
C THR A 3 4.46 -54.58 -53.92
N GLY A 4 5.09 -53.87 -52.99
CA GLY A 4 4.50 -53.14 -51.85
C GLY A 4 5.60 -52.35 -51.14
N MET A 5 5.92 -51.10 -51.47
CA MET A 5 5.21 -49.82 -51.21
C MET A 5 4.82 -49.60 -49.73
N GLY A 6 5.53 -48.66 -49.09
CA GLY A 6 5.21 -48.03 -47.80
C GLY A 6 6.16 -46.85 -47.60
N ALA A 7 5.92 -45.73 -48.28
CA ALA A 7 5.19 -44.55 -47.79
C ALA A 7 6.06 -43.67 -46.86
N GLY A 8 6.54 -42.58 -47.44
CA GLY A 8 7.38 -41.57 -46.79
C GLY A 8 6.64 -40.76 -45.73
N ARG A 9 7.41 -40.31 -44.73
CA ARG A 9 6.94 -39.35 -43.71
C ARG A 9 7.07 -37.92 -44.24
N PRO A 10 6.07 -37.04 -44.05
CA PRO A 10 6.14 -35.66 -44.48
C PRO A 10 6.94 -34.81 -43.48
N GLN A 11 7.88 -34.03 -44.03
CA GLN A 11 8.52 -32.89 -43.35
C GLN A 11 7.51 -31.73 -43.23
N PRO A 12 7.36 -31.08 -42.07
CA PRO A 12 6.58 -29.85 -41.99
C PRO A 12 7.39 -28.67 -42.57
N ARG A 13 6.91 -28.13 -43.69
CA ARG A 13 7.26 -26.79 -44.18
C ARG A 13 6.55 -25.76 -43.32
N PHE A 14 7.30 -24.92 -42.61
CA PHE A 14 6.78 -23.66 -42.08
C PHE A 14 7.14 -22.51 -43.03
N PRO A 15 6.20 -21.60 -43.35
CA PRO A 15 6.41 -20.50 -44.27
C PRO A 15 7.20 -19.37 -43.60
N GLY A 16 8.20 -18.85 -44.31
CA GLY A 16 8.96 -17.69 -43.90
C GLY A 16 8.11 -16.42 -43.92
N ALA A 17 8.08 -15.73 -42.78
CA ALA A 17 7.73 -14.32 -42.70
C ALA A 17 9.01 -13.54 -42.39
N ALA A 18 9.64 -13.02 -43.45
CA ALA A 18 10.74 -12.09 -43.32
C ALA A 18 10.18 -10.72 -42.90
N PHE A 19 10.23 -10.42 -41.60
CA PHE A 19 10.00 -9.06 -41.11
C PHE A 19 11.32 -8.29 -41.15
N SER A 20 11.38 -7.33 -42.08
CA SER A 20 12.45 -6.33 -42.17
C SER A 20 12.42 -5.41 -40.95
N LEU A 21 13.53 -5.31 -40.24
CA LEU A 21 13.75 -4.30 -39.21
C LEU A 21 13.95 -2.91 -39.84
N PRO A 22 13.35 -1.83 -39.32
CA PRO A 22 13.71 -0.48 -39.70
C PRO A 22 15.05 -0.07 -39.08
N ARG A 23 15.83 0.61 -39.92
CA ARG A 23 17.19 1.09 -39.71
C ARG A 23 17.22 2.22 -38.68
N VAL A 24 17.89 2.01 -37.55
CA VAL A 24 18.12 3.03 -36.51
C VAL A 24 19.13 4.06 -37.03
N GLY A 25 18.65 5.24 -37.40
CA GLY A 25 19.47 6.34 -37.88
C GLY A 25 18.89 7.71 -37.48
N SER A 26 19.65 8.42 -36.64
CA SER A 26 19.58 9.86 -36.38
C SER A 26 18.45 10.39 -35.48
N LEU A 27 18.80 10.73 -34.23
CA LEU A 27 18.73 12.12 -33.76
C LEU A 27 19.49 12.28 -32.43
N ILE A 28 20.81 12.51 -32.51
CA ILE A 28 21.57 13.13 -31.42
C ILE A 28 21.67 14.61 -31.77
N ARG A 29 20.98 15.48 -31.01
CA ARG A 29 21.24 16.91 -31.04
C ARG A 29 21.36 17.44 -29.60
N ARG A 30 22.64 17.61 -29.22
CA ARG A 30 23.24 18.62 -28.34
C ARG A 30 22.60 18.93 -26.98
N THR A 31 23.38 18.57 -25.97
CA THR A 31 23.38 19.10 -24.60
C THR A 31 23.80 20.58 -24.55
N SER A 32 23.23 21.31 -23.59
CA SER A 32 23.80 22.53 -22.99
C SER A 32 23.32 22.59 -21.54
N PRO A 33 24.21 22.62 -20.54
CA PRO A 33 23.84 22.96 -19.18
C PRO A 33 24.17 24.45 -18.92
N GLY A 34 23.12 25.25 -18.76
CA GLY A 34 23.23 26.62 -18.22
C GLY A 34 23.52 26.59 -16.73
N GLY A 35 24.59 27.28 -16.33
CA GLY A 35 25.04 27.39 -14.96
C GLY A 35 24.10 28.22 -14.07
N TRP A 36 24.08 27.86 -12.79
CA TRP A 36 23.47 28.67 -11.74
C TRP A 36 24.57 29.11 -10.78
N THR A 37 24.84 30.41 -10.79
CA THR A 37 25.75 31.10 -9.89
C THR A 37 24.99 31.52 -8.64
N SER A 38 25.53 31.23 -7.46
CA SER A 38 25.07 31.79 -6.17
C SER A 38 25.82 33.09 -5.89
N PRO A 39 25.17 34.17 -5.40
CA PRO A 39 25.90 35.33 -4.91
C PRO A 39 26.20 35.18 -3.41
N ARG A 40 27.50 35.28 -3.10
CA ARG A 40 28.03 35.61 -1.76
C ARG A 40 28.12 37.13 -1.65
N GLY A 41 27.78 37.70 -0.49
CA GLY A 41 28.29 39.00 -0.08
C GLY A 41 27.39 39.79 0.86
N GLY A 42 27.90 40.15 2.06
CA GLY A 42 27.28 41.18 2.89
C GLY A 42 27.64 41.14 4.38
N HIS A 43 28.87 41.55 4.72
CA HIS A 43 29.28 41.89 6.08
C HIS A 43 28.60 43.19 6.58
N ARG A 44 28.30 43.27 7.89
CA ARG A 44 28.52 44.48 8.73
C ARG A 44 28.51 44.14 10.23
N PRO A 45 29.38 44.74 11.07
CA PRO A 45 29.43 44.53 12.52
C PRO A 45 28.95 45.75 13.34
N GLY A 46 28.72 45.51 14.64
CA GLY A 46 28.43 46.51 15.69
C GLY A 46 27.37 45.95 16.65
N GLY A 47 27.54 45.77 17.95
CA GLY A 47 28.41 46.38 18.96
C GLY A 47 27.50 46.94 20.05
N GLY A 48 27.54 46.41 21.28
CA GLY A 48 26.79 47.00 22.41
C GLY A 48 26.51 46.10 23.61
N HIS A 49 27.18 46.37 24.72
CA HIS A 49 27.07 45.79 26.07
C HIS A 49 25.67 45.82 26.72
N ARG A 50 25.40 44.86 27.63
CA ARG A 50 25.14 45.13 29.08
C ARG A 50 25.14 43.86 29.95
N LYS A 51 25.59 44.04 31.20
CA LYS A 51 25.73 43.06 32.29
C LYS A 51 24.45 42.95 33.14
N GLY A 52 24.32 41.83 33.86
CA GLY A 52 23.54 41.62 35.10
C GLY A 52 23.22 40.12 35.24
N ALA A 53 23.81 39.31 36.13
CA ALA A 53 23.89 39.30 37.60
C ALA A 53 22.55 39.01 38.30
N GLY A 54 22.50 37.89 39.05
CA GLY A 54 21.42 37.50 39.99
C GLY A 54 20.92 36.05 39.79
N THR A 55 21.54 35.01 40.37
CA THR A 55 21.32 34.41 41.71
C THR A 55 19.99 33.65 41.93
N SER A 56 20.12 32.33 42.11
CA SER A 56 19.50 31.44 43.14
C SER A 56 17.98 31.28 43.29
N GLY A 57 17.56 30.00 43.29
CA GLY A 57 16.33 29.46 43.88
C GLY A 57 16.12 28.00 43.43
N LEU A 58 16.74 26.99 44.07
CA LEU A 58 16.18 26.18 45.16
C LEU A 58 14.69 25.82 44.99
N GLY A 59 14.43 24.54 44.71
CA GLY A 59 13.11 23.93 44.68
C GLY A 59 13.19 22.43 44.43
N GLN A 60 13.63 21.69 45.45
CA GLN A 60 13.55 20.23 45.53
C GLN A 60 12.07 19.79 45.56
N THR A 61 11.72 18.62 45.01
CA THR A 61 10.98 17.56 45.73
C THR A 61 10.92 16.24 44.94
N SER A 62 11.29 15.18 45.68
CA SER A 62 10.74 13.82 45.73
C SER A 62 10.76 12.87 44.52
N VAL A 63 11.67 11.90 44.66
CA VAL A 63 11.57 10.49 44.27
C VAL A 63 10.27 9.85 44.81
N VAL A 64 9.52 9.14 43.94
CA VAL A 64 8.69 7.99 44.33
C VAL A 64 8.71 6.97 43.18
N GLY A 65 9.19 5.77 43.46
CA GLY A 65 9.10 4.61 42.57
C GLY A 65 7.86 3.75 42.83
N CYS A 66 7.80 2.61 42.12
CA CYS A 66 6.77 1.56 42.11
C CYS A 66 5.52 1.92 41.25
N ARG A 67 4.93 1.04 40.44
CA ARG A 67 4.88 -0.43 40.47
C ARG A 67 4.34 -0.93 39.12
N THR A 68 4.86 -2.05 38.65
CA THR A 68 4.32 -2.86 37.55
C THR A 68 2.99 -3.51 37.94
N SER A 69 1.96 -3.40 37.09
CA SER A 69 0.76 -4.26 37.09
C SER A 69 0.43 -4.61 35.63
N ARG A 70 0.75 -5.80 35.15
CA ARG A 70 -0.09 -7.02 35.16
C ARG A 70 -1.49 -6.83 34.57
N ASP A 71 -1.64 -7.46 33.40
CA ASP A 71 -2.79 -8.27 32.98
C ASP A 71 -4.13 -7.57 32.73
N PHE A 72 -4.23 -6.90 31.59
CA PHE A 72 -5.52 -6.50 31.02
C PHE A 72 -6.16 -7.68 30.27
N ARG A 73 -6.97 -8.45 30.98
CA ARG A 73 -7.76 -9.57 30.45
C ARG A 73 -9.11 -9.05 29.92
N TRP A 74 -9.28 -9.05 28.61
CA TRP A 74 -10.55 -8.74 27.93
C TRP A 74 -11.63 -9.76 28.32
N LYS A 75 -12.81 -9.29 28.75
CA LYS A 75 -13.97 -10.12 29.10
C LYS A 75 -15.10 -9.78 28.12
N SER A 76 -15.46 -10.73 27.28
CA SER A 76 -16.49 -10.60 26.23
C SER A 76 -17.87 -10.32 26.83
N PRO A 77 -18.68 -9.40 26.28
CA PRO A 77 -20.04 -9.18 26.74
C PRO A 77 -20.98 -10.32 26.32
N GLY A 78 -21.72 -10.82 27.30
CA GLY A 78 -22.68 -11.91 27.16
C GLY A 78 -23.88 -11.55 26.28
N ARG A 79 -24.30 -12.55 25.51
CA ARG A 79 -25.52 -12.62 24.70
C ARG A 79 -26.76 -12.51 25.61
N MET A 80 -27.38 -11.33 25.72
CA MET A 80 -28.66 -11.17 26.41
C MET A 80 -29.80 -11.27 25.40
N THR A 81 -30.65 -12.26 25.61
CA THR A 81 -31.79 -12.65 24.77
C THR A 81 -32.96 -11.69 24.91
N ARG A 82 -33.59 -11.40 23.75
CA ARG A 82 -34.99 -10.95 23.54
C ARG A 82 -35.93 -11.27 24.71
N GLN A 83 -36.68 -10.27 25.19
CA GLN A 83 -38.13 -10.32 25.41
C GLN A 83 -38.61 -9.05 26.15
N ALA A 84 -39.37 -8.20 25.47
CA ALA A 84 -40.39 -7.33 26.07
C ALA A 84 -41.47 -7.11 25.00
N ALA A 85 -42.56 -7.87 25.12
CA ALA A 85 -43.75 -7.71 24.31
C ALA A 85 -44.57 -6.52 24.84
N MET A 86 -44.97 -5.61 23.97
CA MET A 86 -45.89 -4.50 24.29
C MET A 86 -47.33 -5.00 24.29
N SER A 87 -48.02 -4.88 25.42
CA SER A 87 -49.48 -5.02 25.51
C SER A 87 -50.12 -3.63 25.34
N GLU A 88 -50.89 -3.41 24.26
CA GLU A 88 -51.70 -2.20 24.09
C GLU A 88 -52.93 -2.22 25.02
N GLU A 89 -52.92 -1.46 26.12
CA GLU A 89 -54.14 -1.12 26.85
C GLU A 89 -54.85 0.06 26.16
N ARG A 90 -56.04 -0.17 25.60
CA ARG A 90 -56.86 0.90 25.01
C ARG A 90 -57.99 1.32 25.95
N LEU A 91 -58.14 2.62 26.19
CA LEU A 91 -59.23 3.20 26.99
C LEU A 91 -60.61 2.80 26.43
N GLY A 92 -61.56 2.45 27.30
CA GLY A 92 -62.93 2.05 26.92
C GLY A 92 -63.80 3.21 26.37
N PHE A 93 -64.87 2.88 25.64
CA PHE A 93 -65.75 3.84 24.96
C PHE A 93 -66.32 4.92 25.90
N TRP A 94 -66.85 4.53 27.05
CA TRP A 94 -67.44 5.46 28.01
C TRP A 94 -66.42 6.43 28.62
N ALA A 95 -65.17 5.99 28.81
CA ALA A 95 -64.09 6.88 29.27
C ALA A 95 -63.75 7.93 28.20
N ARG A 96 -63.75 7.55 26.92
CA ARG A 96 -63.54 8.49 25.80
C ARG A 96 -64.69 9.48 25.67
N LEU A 97 -65.92 9.01 25.82
CA LEU A 97 -67.11 9.86 25.78
C LEU A 97 -67.13 10.86 26.95
N ALA A 98 -66.79 10.41 28.17
CA ALA A 98 -66.64 11.30 29.31
C ALA A 98 -65.51 12.33 29.13
N MET A 99 -64.36 11.91 28.58
CA MET A 99 -63.28 12.84 28.25
C MET A 99 -63.73 13.88 27.22
N PHE A 100 -64.48 13.52 26.19
CA PHE A 100 -64.96 14.45 25.17
C PHE A 100 -65.77 15.62 25.76
N PHE A 101 -66.66 15.34 26.71
CA PHE A 101 -67.46 16.40 27.36
C PHE A 101 -66.68 17.18 28.42
N TRP A 102 -65.66 16.58 29.05
CA TRP A 102 -64.96 17.18 30.20
C TRP A 102 -63.63 17.88 29.85
N LEU A 103 -62.87 17.38 28.87
CA LEU A 103 -61.59 17.96 28.45
C LEU A 103 -61.69 19.41 27.97
N PRO A 104 -62.67 19.82 27.15
CA PRO A 104 -62.74 21.19 26.61
C PRO A 104 -62.83 22.22 27.72
N TRP A 105 -63.68 21.97 28.73
CA TRP A 105 -63.80 22.83 29.91
C TRP A 105 -62.48 22.86 30.69
N LYS A 106 -61.87 21.70 30.93
CA LYS A 106 -60.60 21.62 31.67
C LYS A 106 -59.42 22.30 30.95
N ILE A 107 -59.37 22.25 29.62
CA ILE A 107 -58.37 22.95 28.80
C ILE A 107 -58.60 24.47 28.89
N LEU A 108 -59.86 24.93 28.83
CA LEU A 108 -60.19 26.34 28.88
C LEU A 108 -59.85 27.00 30.24
N PHE A 109 -60.06 26.28 31.35
CA PHE A 109 -59.83 26.81 32.70
C PHE A 109 -58.48 26.42 33.32
N ASN A 110 -57.65 25.61 32.64
CA ASN A 110 -56.32 25.23 33.14
C ASN A 110 -55.26 25.20 32.02
N GLY A 111 -54.42 26.24 31.98
CA GLY A 111 -53.38 26.41 30.96
C GLY A 111 -52.31 25.31 30.92
N VAL A 112 -52.02 24.65 32.05
CA VAL A 112 -51.04 23.54 32.09
C VAL A 112 -51.60 22.30 31.39
N ALA A 113 -52.92 22.05 31.51
CA ALA A 113 -53.58 20.96 30.79
C ALA A 113 -53.59 21.23 29.28
N ALA A 114 -53.86 22.47 28.86
CA ALA A 114 -53.81 22.86 27.45
C ALA A 114 -52.41 22.67 26.84
N LEU A 115 -51.35 23.01 27.58
CA LEU A 115 -49.98 22.82 27.12
C LEU A 115 -49.62 21.33 26.95
N ARG A 116 -50.04 20.48 27.88
CA ARG A 116 -49.80 19.02 27.80
C ARG A 116 -50.54 18.37 26.65
N VAL A 117 -51.80 18.74 26.41
CA VAL A 117 -52.58 18.22 25.27
C VAL A 117 -51.95 18.69 23.95
N ARG A 118 -51.53 19.96 23.87
CA ARG A 118 -50.81 20.48 22.70
C ARG A 118 -49.50 19.73 22.47
N GLN A 119 -48.71 19.49 23.51
CA GLN A 119 -47.47 18.73 23.41
C GLN A 119 -47.72 17.28 22.99
N ALA A 120 -48.76 16.62 23.50
CA ALA A 120 -49.09 15.25 23.10
C ALA A 120 -49.58 15.17 21.64
N LEU A 121 -50.30 16.17 21.14
CA LEU A 121 -50.74 16.24 19.73
C LEU A 121 -49.62 16.69 18.77
N GLN A 122 -48.65 17.45 19.27
CA GLN A 122 -47.50 17.95 18.49
C GLN A 122 -46.26 17.09 18.64
N ALA A 123 -46.26 16.11 19.53
CA ALA A 123 -45.18 15.13 19.65
C ALA A 123 -45.09 14.38 18.31
N PRO A 124 -43.99 14.52 17.55
CA PRO A 124 -43.74 13.65 16.42
C PRO A 124 -43.78 12.22 16.96
N ALA A 125 -44.47 11.32 16.26
CA ALA A 125 -44.41 9.90 16.54
C ALA A 125 -42.94 9.53 16.71
N GLU A 126 -42.62 9.09 17.92
CA GLU A 126 -41.34 8.66 18.44
C GLU A 126 -40.36 8.28 17.31
N GLU A 127 -39.30 9.08 17.18
CA GLU A 127 -38.15 8.76 16.35
C GLU A 127 -37.74 7.32 16.66
N ALA A 128 -38.05 6.41 15.74
CA ALA A 128 -37.42 5.11 15.68
C ALA A 128 -35.91 5.38 15.77
N PRO A 129 -35.19 4.71 16.69
CA PRO A 129 -33.80 5.04 16.99
C PRO A 129 -33.03 5.12 15.69
N ALA A 130 -32.44 6.29 15.44
CA ALA A 130 -31.68 6.62 14.25
C ALA A 130 -30.83 5.41 13.86
N ALA A 131 -31.19 4.79 12.72
CA ALA A 131 -30.37 3.74 12.13
C ALA A 131 -28.95 4.30 12.04
N LEU A 132 -28.02 3.62 12.71
CA LEU A 132 -26.59 3.92 12.65
C LEU A 132 -26.22 4.23 11.20
N PRO A 133 -25.41 5.28 10.94
CA PRO A 133 -25.00 5.59 9.58
C PRO A 133 -24.43 4.33 8.95
N ALA A 134 -24.99 3.94 7.80
CA ALA A 134 -24.52 2.79 7.05
C ALA A 134 -23.00 2.90 6.90
N PRO A 135 -22.23 1.82 7.15
CA PRO A 135 -20.79 1.86 7.02
C PRO A 135 -20.43 2.37 5.62
N ALA A 136 -19.58 3.40 5.57
CA ALA A 136 -19.08 3.95 4.32
C ALA A 136 -18.61 2.81 3.41
N PRO A 137 -18.89 2.89 2.09
CA PRO A 137 -18.48 1.85 1.15
C PRO A 137 -16.98 1.61 1.31
N LYS A 138 -16.60 0.38 1.67
CA LYS A 138 -15.20 -0.04 1.69
C LYS A 138 -14.62 0.27 0.29
N PRO A 139 -13.45 0.92 0.20
CA PRO A 139 -12.77 1.07 -1.09
C PRO A 139 -12.70 -0.28 -1.80
N PRO A 140 -12.85 -0.34 -3.12
CA PRO A 140 -12.76 -1.59 -3.85
C PRO A 140 -11.45 -2.29 -3.45
N GLU A 141 -11.56 -3.50 -2.93
CA GLU A 141 -10.40 -4.32 -2.58
C GLU A 141 -9.57 -4.48 -3.85
N ARG A 142 -8.39 -3.85 -3.88
CA ARG A 142 -7.43 -4.06 -4.96
C ARG A 142 -7.13 -5.56 -5.01
N PRO A 143 -7.12 -6.18 -6.20
CA PRO A 143 -6.81 -7.60 -6.30
C PRO A 143 -5.43 -7.86 -5.67
N ALA A 144 -5.31 -8.98 -4.98
CA ALA A 144 -4.04 -9.38 -4.39
C ALA A 144 -2.96 -9.42 -5.50
N GLY A 145 -1.81 -8.76 -5.25
CA GLY A 145 -0.73 -8.68 -6.22
C GLY A 145 -0.82 -7.53 -7.24
N ALA A 146 -1.81 -6.64 -7.16
CA ALA A 146 -1.90 -5.47 -8.04
C ALA A 146 -0.62 -4.61 -8.06
N GLU A 147 0.02 -4.43 -6.90
CA GLU A 147 1.27 -3.66 -6.78
C GLU A 147 2.47 -4.36 -7.44
N ALA A 148 2.48 -5.70 -7.43
CA ALA A 148 3.51 -6.47 -8.12
C ALA A 148 3.35 -6.39 -9.64
N LEU A 149 2.11 -6.50 -10.13
CA LEU A 149 1.79 -6.31 -11.54
C LEU A 149 2.05 -4.88 -12.01
N GLN A 150 1.82 -3.89 -11.14
CA GLN A 150 2.17 -2.50 -11.40
C GLN A 150 3.68 -2.29 -11.50
N LEU A 151 4.47 -2.88 -10.62
CA LEU A 151 5.93 -2.82 -10.75
C LEU A 151 6.39 -3.50 -12.05
N LEU A 152 5.78 -4.63 -12.41
CA LEU A 152 6.07 -5.33 -13.66
C LEU A 152 5.72 -4.48 -14.89
N SER A 153 4.59 -3.78 -14.90
CA SER A 153 4.20 -2.89 -16.00
C SER A 153 5.15 -1.71 -16.15
N ILE A 154 5.66 -1.17 -15.03
CA ILE A 154 6.70 -0.13 -15.04
C ILE A 154 8.00 -0.64 -15.67
N LEU A 155 8.47 -1.83 -15.25
CA LEU A 155 9.68 -2.44 -15.81
C LEU A 155 9.54 -2.78 -17.30
N GLN A 156 8.34 -3.18 -17.72
CA GLN A 156 8.04 -3.42 -19.13
C GLN A 156 8.04 -2.12 -19.93
N ARG A 157 7.35 -1.08 -19.45
CA ARG A 157 7.27 0.22 -20.14
C ARG A 157 8.63 0.88 -20.34
N ASP A 158 9.47 0.87 -19.32
CA ASP A 158 10.74 1.60 -19.34
C ASP A 158 11.93 0.73 -19.80
N GLY A 159 11.83 -0.59 -19.69
CA GLY A 159 12.94 -1.52 -19.95
C GLY A 159 12.65 -2.69 -20.89
N ARG A 160 11.41 -2.89 -21.35
CA ARG A 160 10.99 -4.04 -22.19
C ARG A 160 11.38 -5.39 -21.58
N LEU A 161 11.33 -5.50 -20.25
CA LEU A 161 11.78 -6.68 -19.52
C LEU A 161 11.00 -7.94 -19.92
N VAL A 162 9.67 -7.84 -20.01
CA VAL A 162 8.79 -8.98 -20.32
C VAL A 162 9.04 -9.44 -21.75
N ASP A 163 9.14 -8.50 -22.70
CA ASP A 163 9.46 -8.83 -24.10
C ASP A 163 10.79 -9.59 -24.18
N PHE A 164 11.82 -9.11 -23.49
CA PHE A 164 13.14 -9.72 -23.51
C PHE A 164 13.15 -11.14 -22.90
N LEU A 165 12.38 -11.38 -21.84
CA LEU A 165 12.31 -12.69 -21.18
C LEU A 165 11.47 -13.71 -21.96
N LEU A 166 10.49 -13.26 -22.74
CA LEU A 166 9.62 -14.12 -23.54
C LEU A 166 10.14 -14.35 -24.96
N GLU A 167 11.13 -13.59 -25.40
CA GLU A 167 11.82 -13.77 -26.69
C GLU A 167 12.60 -15.09 -26.72
N ASP A 168 12.51 -15.83 -27.83
CA ASP A 168 13.35 -17.01 -28.07
C ASP A 168 14.74 -16.59 -28.56
N ILE A 169 15.73 -16.69 -27.68
CA ILE A 169 17.13 -16.33 -27.97
C ILE A 169 17.99 -17.51 -28.44
N SER A 170 17.43 -18.69 -28.64
CA SER A 170 18.21 -19.90 -28.99
C SER A 170 19.03 -19.76 -30.28
N GLY A 171 18.56 -18.95 -31.24
CA GLY A 171 19.25 -18.63 -32.49
C GLY A 171 20.08 -17.33 -32.45
N ALA A 172 20.06 -16.58 -31.34
CA ALA A 172 20.77 -15.31 -31.24
C ALA A 172 22.25 -15.52 -30.89
N THR A 173 23.11 -14.68 -31.44
CA THR A 173 24.53 -14.66 -31.06
C THR A 173 24.74 -13.93 -29.73
N ASP A 174 25.81 -14.25 -29.01
CA ASP A 174 26.19 -13.54 -27.76
C ASP A 174 26.29 -12.03 -27.95
N ALA A 175 26.74 -11.58 -29.12
CA ALA A 175 26.81 -10.16 -29.47
C ALA A 175 25.43 -9.50 -29.55
N GLN A 176 24.45 -10.19 -30.16
CA GLN A 176 23.07 -9.72 -30.24
C GLN A 176 22.38 -9.72 -28.88
N VAL A 177 22.51 -10.82 -28.12
CA VAL A 177 21.96 -10.92 -26.76
C VAL A 177 22.56 -9.84 -25.88
N GLY A 178 23.89 -9.67 -25.91
CA GLY A 178 24.58 -8.64 -25.14
C GLY A 178 24.19 -7.22 -25.55
N ALA A 179 23.90 -6.96 -26.83
CA ALA A 179 23.41 -5.66 -27.28
C ALA A 179 22.00 -5.36 -26.73
N ALA A 180 21.08 -6.32 -26.85
CA ALA A 180 19.72 -6.19 -26.33
C ALA A 180 19.70 -6.08 -24.80
N ALA A 181 20.47 -6.92 -24.10
CA ALA A 181 20.54 -6.95 -22.65
C ALA A 181 21.02 -5.62 -22.05
N ARG A 182 21.95 -4.91 -22.71
CA ARG A 182 22.40 -3.59 -22.23
C ARG A 182 21.28 -2.54 -22.25
N ILE A 183 20.47 -2.54 -23.31
CA ILE A 183 19.32 -1.63 -23.45
C ILE A 183 18.27 -1.93 -22.38
N VAL A 184 17.90 -3.21 -22.23
CA VAL A 184 16.93 -3.67 -21.23
C VAL A 184 17.41 -3.37 -19.82
N HIS A 185 18.69 -3.66 -19.54
CA HIS A 185 19.31 -3.39 -18.24
C HIS A 185 19.29 -1.90 -17.90
N GLU A 186 19.65 -1.02 -18.84
CA GLU A 186 19.62 0.43 -18.61
C GLU A 186 18.21 0.92 -18.26
N GLY A 187 17.20 0.49 -19.03
CA GLY A 187 15.80 0.85 -18.80
C GLY A 187 15.28 0.36 -17.45
N CYS A 188 15.47 -0.93 -17.16
CA CYS A 188 15.07 -1.54 -15.88
C CYS A 188 15.78 -0.90 -14.68
N ARG A 189 17.08 -0.59 -14.80
CA ARG A 189 17.85 0.08 -13.74
C ARG A 189 17.29 1.47 -13.46
N LYS A 190 16.97 2.24 -14.50
CA LYS A 190 16.39 3.58 -14.37
C LYS A 190 15.01 3.52 -13.70
N ALA A 191 14.15 2.62 -14.16
CA ALA A 191 12.82 2.42 -13.59
C ALA A 191 12.90 2.03 -12.11
N LEU A 192 13.73 1.04 -11.77
CA LEU A 192 13.88 0.59 -10.39
C LEU A 192 14.40 1.72 -9.49
N ALA A 193 15.42 2.47 -9.92
CA ALA A 193 15.96 3.59 -9.14
C ALA A 193 14.96 4.73 -8.92
N GLN A 194 13.98 4.89 -9.81
CA GLN A 194 12.95 5.92 -9.68
C GLN A 194 11.89 5.59 -8.63
N TYR A 195 11.53 4.30 -8.50
CA TYR A 195 10.39 3.89 -7.67
C TYR A 195 10.77 3.07 -6.44
N VAL A 196 11.97 2.47 -6.39
CA VAL A 196 12.41 1.61 -5.29
C VAL A 196 13.82 1.99 -4.83
N THR A 197 13.96 2.34 -3.55
CA THR A 197 15.27 2.55 -2.93
C THR A 197 15.76 1.24 -2.33
N LEU A 198 16.76 0.63 -2.96
CA LEU A 198 17.42 -0.58 -2.48
C LEU A 198 18.72 -0.25 -1.73
N ARG A 199 18.99 -0.98 -0.66
CA ARG A 199 20.29 -0.98 0.03
C ARG A 199 20.79 -2.40 0.25
N PRO A 200 22.11 -2.61 0.27
CA PRO A 200 22.64 -3.92 0.58
C PRO A 200 22.37 -4.27 2.06
N LEU A 201 22.08 -5.54 2.35
CA LEU A 201 21.88 -6.01 3.73
C LEU A 201 23.21 -6.07 4.50
N ARG A 202 24.30 -6.39 3.79
CA ARG A 202 25.67 -6.46 4.29
C ARG A 202 26.54 -5.41 3.61
N GLN A 203 27.48 -4.81 4.33
CA GLN A 203 28.35 -3.74 3.80
C GLN A 203 29.73 -4.27 3.40
N GLU A 204 30.05 -5.50 3.83
CA GLU A 204 31.26 -6.21 3.42
C GLU A 204 31.24 -6.50 1.91
N SER A 205 32.41 -6.63 1.31
CA SER A 205 32.52 -6.95 -0.11
C SER A 205 32.23 -8.43 -0.35
N GLU A 206 31.81 -8.76 -1.56
CA GLU A 206 31.73 -10.16 -1.98
C GLU A 206 33.10 -10.82 -1.87
N GLY A 207 33.15 -12.00 -1.25
CA GLY A 207 34.37 -12.74 -0.94
C GLY A 207 34.97 -12.42 0.44
N ASP A 208 34.54 -11.36 1.13
CA ASP A 208 35.08 -11.02 2.44
C ASP A 208 34.72 -12.06 3.50
N PRO A 209 35.64 -12.36 4.45
CA PRO A 209 35.34 -13.25 5.55
C PRO A 209 34.28 -12.62 6.47
N ILE A 210 33.19 -13.34 6.72
CA ILE A 210 32.13 -12.90 7.62
C ILE A 210 31.90 -13.93 8.72
N VAL A 211 31.44 -13.42 9.87
CA VAL A 211 30.96 -14.24 10.98
C VAL A 211 29.47 -14.03 11.09
N VAL A 212 28.71 -15.11 10.98
CA VAL A 212 27.26 -15.10 11.20
C VAL A 212 27.00 -15.48 12.66
N PRO A 213 26.47 -14.57 13.48
CA PRO A 213 26.26 -14.82 14.90
C PRO A 213 25.15 -15.83 15.16
N GLU A 214 25.09 -16.33 16.39
CA GLU A 214 23.92 -17.06 16.87
C GLU A 214 22.68 -16.16 16.91
N GLY A 215 21.51 -16.70 16.55
CA GLY A 215 20.26 -15.92 16.48
C GLY A 215 20.13 -14.99 15.28
N PHE A 216 20.87 -15.24 14.18
CA PHE A 216 20.70 -14.49 12.93
C PHE A 216 19.29 -14.65 12.35
N ASP A 217 18.80 -13.64 11.64
CA ASP A 217 17.50 -13.69 10.96
C ASP A 217 17.61 -14.48 9.64
N PRO A 218 16.92 -15.63 9.49
CA PRO A 218 16.93 -16.41 8.25
C PRO A 218 16.27 -15.69 7.07
N ALA A 219 15.50 -14.61 7.31
CA ALA A 219 14.97 -13.76 6.23
C ALA A 219 16.04 -12.83 5.64
N GLU A 220 17.07 -12.45 6.41
CA GLU A 220 18.14 -11.54 5.96
C GLU A 220 19.42 -12.29 5.58
N ILE A 221 19.71 -13.43 6.21
CA ILE A 221 20.93 -14.20 5.95
C ILE A 221 20.57 -15.64 5.60
N ARG A 222 20.92 -16.03 4.37
CA ARG A 222 20.87 -17.43 3.94
C ARG A 222 22.26 -18.04 3.97
N LEU A 223 22.44 -19.10 4.76
CA LEU A 223 23.68 -19.88 4.75
C LEU A 223 23.77 -20.68 3.45
N ALA A 224 24.81 -20.45 2.66
CA ALA A 224 25.09 -21.23 1.46
C ALA A 224 25.93 -22.48 1.83
N GLY A 225 25.53 -23.65 1.33
CA GLY A 225 26.21 -24.93 1.59
C GLY A 225 25.58 -25.74 2.73
N ASN A 226 26.37 -26.62 3.34
CA ASN A 226 25.96 -27.47 4.46
C ASN A 226 26.56 -26.94 5.78
N PRO A 227 25.87 -26.07 6.52
CA PRO A 227 26.38 -25.55 7.80
C PRO A 227 26.43 -26.68 8.83
N VAL A 228 27.64 -27.10 9.21
CA VAL A 228 27.85 -28.12 10.25
C VAL A 228 28.10 -27.42 11.59
N GLY A 229 27.48 -27.94 12.65
CA GLY A 229 27.63 -27.42 14.00
C GLY A 229 26.68 -26.27 14.33
N LYS A 230 26.90 -25.66 15.49
CA LYS A 230 26.11 -24.52 15.99
C LYS A 230 26.81 -23.20 15.63
N PRO A 231 26.06 -22.11 15.45
CA PRO A 231 26.66 -20.79 15.27
C PRO A 231 27.57 -20.41 16.46
N PRO A 232 28.51 -19.47 16.27
CA PRO A 232 28.69 -18.62 15.10
C PRO A 232 29.29 -19.36 13.89
N TYR A 233 28.71 -19.16 12.71
CA TYR A 233 29.26 -19.70 11.46
C TYR A 233 30.32 -18.76 10.89
N ARG A 234 31.39 -19.33 10.35
CA ARG A 234 32.44 -18.57 9.65
C ARG A 234 32.42 -18.94 8.18
N GLY A 235 32.35 -17.93 7.32
CA GLY A 235 32.30 -18.12 5.87
C GLY A 235 32.77 -16.90 5.12
N ARG A 236 32.49 -16.85 3.82
CA ARG A 236 32.68 -15.67 2.98
C ARG A 236 31.34 -15.15 2.49
N LEU A 237 31.19 -13.84 2.40
CA LEU A 237 29.99 -13.23 1.84
C LEU A 237 29.91 -13.57 0.34
N VAL A 238 28.87 -14.30 -0.08
CA VAL A 238 28.66 -14.63 -1.51
C VAL A 238 27.85 -13.57 -2.22
N HIS A 239 26.90 -12.94 -1.53
CA HIS A 239 26.11 -11.85 -2.08
C HIS A 239 25.64 -10.96 -0.93
N PRO A 240 25.83 -9.63 -1.00
CA PRO A 240 25.45 -8.71 0.08
C PRO A 240 23.95 -8.68 0.42
N GLY A 241 23.11 -9.22 -0.45
CA GLY A 241 21.66 -9.15 -0.36
C GLY A 241 21.14 -7.75 -0.70
N TRP A 242 19.82 -7.61 -0.84
CA TRP A 242 19.17 -6.33 -1.09
C TRP A 242 17.95 -6.19 -0.18
N LYS A 243 17.78 -5.01 0.40
CA LYS A 243 16.61 -4.62 1.18
C LYS A 243 15.98 -3.40 0.55
N ALA A 244 14.68 -3.46 0.30
CA ALA A 244 13.90 -2.28 -0.03
C ALA A 244 13.73 -1.43 1.23
N VAL A 245 14.25 -0.20 1.18
CA VAL A 245 14.13 0.79 2.26
C VAL A 245 12.92 1.68 2.01
N GLU A 246 12.59 1.91 0.73
CA GLU A 246 11.46 2.74 0.33
C GLU A 246 10.90 2.28 -1.01
N VAL A 247 9.58 2.32 -1.14
CA VAL A 247 8.83 2.03 -2.37
C VAL A 247 7.83 3.16 -2.61
N ARG A 248 7.90 3.78 -3.79
CA ARG A 248 7.04 4.88 -4.23
C ARG A 248 6.48 4.54 -5.60
N LEU A 249 5.35 3.85 -5.66
CA LEU A 249 4.71 3.53 -6.94
C LEU A 249 3.74 4.66 -7.36
N PRO A 250 3.54 4.91 -8.66
CA PRO A 250 2.51 5.82 -9.15
C PRO A 250 1.11 5.41 -8.67
N GLU A 251 0.17 6.35 -8.55
CA GLU A 251 -1.22 5.97 -8.30
C GLU A 251 -1.82 5.35 -9.56
N VAL A 252 -2.50 4.20 -9.41
CA VAL A 252 -3.24 3.57 -10.50
C VAL A 252 -4.55 4.34 -10.67
N VAL A 253 -4.72 4.98 -11.84
CA VAL A 253 -5.97 5.66 -12.19
C VAL A 253 -7.08 4.61 -12.28
N GLY A 254 -8.21 4.86 -11.62
CA GLY A 254 -9.36 3.94 -11.66
C GLY A 254 -9.82 3.71 -13.10
N GLY A 255 -10.03 2.44 -13.47
CA GLY A 255 -10.52 2.02 -14.80
C GLY A 255 -9.50 1.24 -15.64
N THR A 256 -8.23 1.19 -15.25
CA THR A 256 -7.25 0.28 -15.87
C THR A 256 -7.30 -1.09 -15.20
N ASP A 257 -7.43 -2.15 -15.99
CA ASP A 257 -7.30 -3.52 -15.50
C ASP A 257 -5.84 -3.78 -15.09
N PRO A 258 -5.55 -4.04 -13.80
CA PRO A 258 -4.18 -4.23 -13.31
C PRO A 258 -3.53 -5.52 -13.85
N THR A 259 -4.29 -6.43 -14.47
CA THR A 259 -3.76 -7.64 -15.10
C THR A 259 -3.13 -7.37 -16.46
N VAL A 260 -3.42 -6.20 -17.07
CA VAL A 260 -2.83 -5.77 -18.34
C VAL A 260 -1.48 -5.10 -18.08
N VAL A 261 -0.40 -5.87 -18.23
CA VAL A 261 0.98 -5.39 -18.00
C VAL A 261 1.44 -4.41 -19.09
N ALA A 262 1.08 -4.68 -20.36
CA ALA A 262 1.32 -3.78 -21.49
C ALA A 262 0.16 -3.91 -22.49
N PRO A 263 -0.41 -2.79 -22.98
CA PRO A 263 -1.44 -2.84 -24.01
C PRO A 263 -0.87 -3.26 -25.36
N ALA A 264 -1.69 -3.88 -26.20
CA ALA A 264 -1.33 -4.13 -27.59
C ALA A 264 -1.40 -2.82 -28.40
N GLU A 265 -0.34 -2.53 -29.16
CA GLU A 265 -0.28 -1.39 -30.07
C GLU A 265 -0.70 -1.83 -31.48
N VAL A 266 -1.65 -1.11 -32.09
CA VAL A 266 -2.19 -1.41 -33.43
C VAL A 266 -2.06 -0.17 -34.30
N GLU A 267 -1.38 -0.30 -35.43
CA GLU A 267 -1.31 0.73 -36.48
C GLU A 267 -2.61 0.69 -37.33
N VAL A 268 -3.16 1.86 -37.67
CA VAL A 268 -4.39 2.03 -38.49
C VAL A 268 -4.14 2.96 -39.67
#